data_AF-A0A7K0Y7T8-F1
#
_entry.id   AF-A0A7K0Y7T8-F1
#
_cell.length_a   1.000
_cell.length_b   1.000
_cell.length_c   1.000
_cell.angle_alpha   90.00
_cell.angle_beta   90.00
_cell.angle_gamma   90.00
#
_symmetry.space_group_name_H-M   'P 1'
#
loop_
_entity.id
_entity.type
_entity.pdbx_description
1 polymer ?
#
loop_
_entity_poly.entity_id
_entity_poly.type
_entity_poly.pdbx_seq_one_letter_code
_entity_poly.pdbx_strand_id
1 'polypeptide(L)'
;MESRLFQPREVRRGLFGLAFFLLFLVSFSAQPALAHNALVESTPANGAVLESAPTVWTLTYSKDVPLNSASAEIISASGVRTQLPSPTYGVSNKQVVFTLPADLTGKVTGRWRLVGLDGHVVSARVSFSVVSSTTIPQTDANASATTTTVVDAQAIPDEFVDDSVPEPVRFGVRLFGYVAMLLFGGLLFSEIFLAKGVLRAPRAMETLILSTVVLIGAPLFQALVFLDDSQDVGVVGAFGHLFSLFNSEAGFMMFLRMVAGITLFASAVKLRRSQSNFATPLVIGVSAVYLFALSYAGHSRSMAWPLLGVPTGMVHTASVAVWLGGLAVFVLFVLPVVSAQEGFNAFRRFGDAAQYAVIVMVVSGVIQSLRLHGTFVTLITEGHGRWLLFKIVLVACMLKIGDINRQRVIKQLPQSEIALEKRMSLLRRASLTEIVNGGIVIAVSTVLATASFT
;
A
#
# COMPACT_ATOMS: atom_id res chain seq x y z
N MET A 1 -8.78 -19.66 -48.40
CA MET A 1 -9.12 -18.42 -47.67
C MET A 1 -8.35 -18.43 -46.37
N GLU A 2 -7.24 -17.69 -46.34
CA GLU A 2 -6.18 -17.82 -45.33
C GLU A 2 -6.70 -17.56 -43.91
N SER A 3 -6.38 -18.52 -43.03
CA SER A 3 -6.55 -18.40 -41.60
C SER A 3 -5.68 -17.25 -41.09
N ARG A 4 -6.31 -16.18 -40.57
CA ARG A 4 -5.61 -15.20 -39.72
C ARG A 4 -5.26 -15.84 -38.38
N LEU A 5 -4.36 -16.82 -38.43
CA LEU A 5 -3.59 -17.33 -37.33
C LEU A 5 -2.87 -16.14 -36.69
N PHE A 6 -3.13 -15.94 -35.41
CA PHE A 6 -2.29 -15.26 -34.42
C PHE A 6 -1.35 -14.17 -34.97
N GLN A 7 -1.68 -12.89 -34.81
CA GLN A 7 -0.66 -11.85 -34.87
C GLN A 7 -0.15 -11.59 -33.44
N PRO A 8 1.01 -12.17 -33.04
CA PRO A 8 1.61 -11.93 -31.71
C PRO A 8 1.94 -10.45 -31.45
N ARG A 9 1.81 -9.58 -32.46
CA ARG A 9 2.07 -8.14 -32.38
C ARG A 9 1.12 -7.38 -31.43
N GLU A 10 -0.17 -7.74 -31.37
CA GLU A 10 -1.16 -6.97 -30.57
C GLU A 10 -1.02 -7.22 -29.07
N VAL A 11 -0.90 -8.48 -28.66
CA VAL A 11 -0.64 -8.85 -27.26
C VAL A 11 0.73 -8.34 -26.82
N ARG A 12 1.74 -8.43 -27.69
CA ARG A 12 3.09 -7.91 -27.41
C ARG A 12 3.10 -6.39 -27.28
N ARG A 13 2.34 -5.66 -28.09
CA ARG A 13 2.14 -4.20 -27.95
C ARG A 13 1.46 -3.84 -26.63
N GLY A 14 0.43 -4.60 -26.22
CA GLY A 14 -0.23 -4.42 -24.93
C GLY A 14 0.69 -4.67 -23.74
N LEU A 15 1.50 -5.75 -23.79
CA LEU A 15 2.51 -6.04 -22.76
C LEU A 15 3.62 -4.97 -22.71
N PHE A 16 4.11 -4.49 -23.85
CA PHE A 16 5.09 -3.40 -23.89
C PHE A 16 4.51 -2.08 -23.36
N GLY A 17 3.25 -1.78 -23.69
CA GLY A 17 2.54 -0.63 -23.14
C GLY A 17 2.36 -0.72 -21.62
N LEU A 18 1.99 -1.90 -21.10
CA LEU A 18 1.90 -2.14 -19.66
C LEU A 18 3.27 -2.02 -18.99
N ALA A 19 4.33 -2.60 -19.56
CA ALA A 19 5.68 -2.52 -19.01
C ALA A 19 6.20 -1.07 -18.99
N PHE A 20 5.98 -0.31 -20.06
CA PHE A 20 6.34 1.12 -20.12
C PHE A 20 5.51 1.95 -19.14
N PHE A 21 4.22 1.65 -18.99
CA PHE A 21 3.36 2.30 -18.00
C PHE A 21 3.78 1.98 -16.56
N LEU A 22 4.14 0.73 -16.26
CA LEU A 22 4.69 0.34 -14.96
C LEU A 22 6.02 1.06 -14.68
N LEU A 23 6.91 1.13 -15.67
CA LEU A 23 8.17 1.87 -15.56
C LEU A 23 7.94 3.37 -15.35
N PHE A 24 6.95 3.95 -16.03
CA PHE A 24 6.52 5.33 -15.85
C PHE A 24 5.99 5.56 -14.43
N LEU A 25 5.13 4.68 -13.90
CA LEU A 25 4.63 4.77 -12.52
C LEU A 25 5.76 4.68 -11.49
N VAL A 26 6.77 3.84 -11.73
CA VAL A 26 7.98 3.75 -10.89
C VAL A 26 8.82 5.03 -10.97
N SER A 27 8.82 5.71 -12.12
CA SER A 27 9.59 6.95 -12.34
C SER A 27 8.93 8.18 -11.74
N PHE A 28 7.60 8.15 -11.51
CA PHE A 28 6.93 9.09 -10.64
C PHE A 28 7.19 8.69 -9.20
N SER A 29 8.39 8.99 -8.71
CA SER A 29 8.73 8.90 -7.30
C SER A 29 7.69 9.69 -6.53
N ALA A 30 6.73 9.00 -5.91
CA ALA A 30 5.90 9.62 -4.90
C ALA A 30 6.89 10.15 -3.85
N GLN A 31 6.94 11.47 -3.67
CA GLN A 31 7.67 12.04 -2.54
C GLN A 31 7.18 11.32 -1.28
N PRO A 32 8.08 10.99 -0.33
CA PRO A 32 7.70 10.28 0.88
C PRO A 32 6.47 10.97 1.47
N ALA A 33 5.43 10.16 1.72
CA ALA A 33 4.10 10.64 2.05
C ALA A 33 4.12 11.44 3.36
N LEU A 34 4.34 12.76 3.25
CA LEU A 34 4.33 13.74 4.33
C LEU A 34 2.92 13.99 4.93
N ALA A 35 1.94 13.14 4.63
CA ALA A 35 0.52 13.53 4.70
C ALA A 35 -0.38 12.66 5.60
N HIS A 36 0.11 11.61 6.27
CA HIS A 36 -0.77 10.71 7.03
C HIS A 36 -1.13 11.27 8.42
N ASN A 37 -0.16 11.88 9.10
CA ASN A 37 -0.37 12.80 10.21
C ASN A 37 0.70 13.90 10.13
N ALA A 38 0.46 14.91 9.29
CA ALA A 38 1.43 15.95 9.02
C ALA A 38 1.76 16.74 10.30
N LEU A 39 3.04 17.05 10.48
CA LEU A 39 3.49 18.03 11.47
C LEU A 39 3.02 19.41 11.03
N VAL A 40 2.24 20.06 11.88
CA VAL A 40 1.70 21.40 11.66
C VAL A 40 2.66 22.46 12.21
N GLU A 41 3.23 22.20 13.39
CA GLU A 41 4.05 23.17 14.10
C GLU A 41 5.08 22.46 15.00
N SER A 42 6.24 23.11 15.20
CA SER A 42 7.26 22.70 16.16
C SER A 42 7.65 23.89 17.03
N THR A 43 7.82 23.65 18.32
CA THR A 43 8.39 24.60 19.28
C THR A 43 9.48 23.89 20.09
N PRO A 44 10.79 24.20 19.92
CA PRO A 44 11.35 25.23 19.06
C PRO A 44 11.02 25.07 17.57
N ALA A 45 10.90 26.19 16.86
CA ALA A 45 10.66 26.19 15.41
C ALA A 45 11.93 25.81 14.64
N ASN A 46 11.76 25.29 13.43
CA ASN A 46 12.91 25.01 12.56
C ASN A 46 13.62 26.32 12.20
N GLY A 47 14.94 26.36 12.38
CA GLY A 47 15.78 27.53 12.24
C GLY A 47 15.76 28.50 13.44
N ALA A 48 15.04 28.19 14.53
CA ALA A 48 14.97 29.09 15.68
C ALA A 48 16.34 29.30 16.35
N VAL A 49 16.59 30.52 16.82
CA VAL A 49 17.74 30.86 17.66
C VAL A 49 17.21 31.26 19.03
N LEU A 50 17.61 30.53 20.07
CA LEU A 50 17.12 30.63 21.43
C LEU A 50 18.18 31.24 22.34
N GLU A 51 17.77 32.13 23.24
CA GLU A 51 18.68 32.76 24.22
C GLU A 51 19.01 31.82 25.40
N SER A 52 18.15 30.83 25.65
CA SER A 52 18.32 29.86 26.72
C SER A 52 17.93 28.45 26.26
N ALA A 53 18.52 27.43 26.87
CA ALA A 53 18.20 26.03 26.57
C ALA A 53 16.70 25.76 26.86
N PRO A 54 15.91 25.28 25.87
CA PRO A 54 14.53 24.91 26.10
C PRO A 54 14.45 23.63 26.92
N THR A 55 13.50 23.56 27.86
CA THR A 55 13.29 22.37 28.69
C THR A 55 12.43 21.31 27.99
N VAL A 56 11.69 21.69 26.96
CA VAL A 56 10.79 20.81 26.21
C VAL A 56 10.83 21.10 24.72
N TRP A 57 10.56 20.07 23.93
CA TRP A 57 10.30 20.14 22.50
C TRP A 57 8.87 19.69 22.24
N THR A 58 8.05 20.59 21.70
CA THR A 58 6.64 20.37 21.42
C THR A 58 6.41 20.25 19.93
N LEU A 59 5.75 19.18 19.51
CA LEU A 59 5.36 18.90 18.14
C LEU A 59 3.83 18.84 18.04
N THR A 60 3.23 19.66 17.17
CA THR A 60 1.79 19.71 16.94
C THR A 60 1.45 19.09 15.60
N TYR A 61 0.46 18.20 15.58
CA TYR A 61 0.09 17.41 14.42
C TYR A 61 -1.35 17.69 13.94
N SER A 62 -1.64 17.33 12.68
CA SER A 62 -2.97 17.49 12.08
C SER A 62 -4.05 16.56 12.69
N LYS A 63 -3.64 15.37 13.15
CA LYS A 63 -4.48 14.31 13.73
C LYS A 63 -3.90 13.81 15.06
N ASP A 64 -4.70 13.04 15.79
CA ASP A 64 -4.30 12.45 17.07
C ASP A 64 -3.08 11.53 16.93
N VAL A 65 -2.21 11.56 17.93
CA VAL A 65 -0.94 10.83 17.97
C VAL A 65 -0.99 9.75 19.05
N PRO A 66 -0.77 8.46 18.73
CA PRO A 66 -0.53 7.45 19.76
C PRO A 66 0.84 7.71 20.42
N LEU A 67 0.90 8.12 21.69
CA LEU A 67 2.19 8.45 22.35
C LEU A 67 3.20 7.30 22.33
N ASN A 68 2.72 6.05 22.46
CA ASN A 68 3.59 4.87 22.43
C ASN A 68 4.23 4.60 21.06
N SER A 69 3.80 5.31 20.01
CA SER A 69 4.42 5.25 18.69
C SER A 69 5.29 6.46 18.35
N ALA A 70 5.41 7.44 19.25
CA ALA A 70 6.23 8.63 19.07
C ALA A 70 7.57 8.48 19.80
N SER A 71 8.67 8.71 19.09
CA SER A 71 10.01 8.73 19.66
C SER A 71 10.82 9.88 19.08
N ALA A 72 11.81 10.34 19.83
CA ALA A 72 12.68 11.42 19.41
C ALA A 72 14.10 11.23 19.92
N GLU A 73 15.05 11.71 19.15
CA GLU A 73 16.44 11.89 19.54
C GLU A 73 16.88 13.30 19.17
N ILE A 74 17.92 13.79 19.83
CA ILE A 74 18.59 15.03 19.45
C ILE A 74 20.04 14.74 19.08
N ILE A 75 20.57 15.57 18.19
CA ILE A 75 21.98 15.61 17.84
C ILE A 75 22.48 16.99 18.28
N SER A 76 23.38 17.02 19.25
CA SER A 76 23.96 18.26 19.76
C SER A 76 25.06 18.80 18.84
N ALA A 77 25.57 20.00 19.13
CA ALA A 77 26.64 20.63 18.36
C ALA A 77 27.93 19.80 18.33
N SER A 78 28.16 18.96 19.34
CA SER A 78 29.31 18.03 19.39
C SER A 78 29.11 16.78 18.51
N GLY A 79 27.94 16.63 17.88
CA GLY A 79 27.57 15.45 17.10
C GLY A 79 27.06 14.28 17.94
N VAL A 80 26.98 14.42 19.27
CA VAL A 80 26.47 13.39 20.17
C VAL A 80 24.96 13.24 19.96
N ARG A 81 24.53 11.99 19.74
CA ARG A 81 23.11 11.63 19.67
C ARG A 81 22.59 11.27 21.06
N THR A 82 21.42 11.78 21.42
CA THR A 82 20.77 11.51 22.70
C THR A 82 19.32 11.15 22.47
N GLN A 83 18.95 9.91 22.81
CA GLN A 83 17.57 9.46 22.79
C GLN A 83 16.78 10.21 23.88
N LEU A 84 15.64 10.78 23.51
CA LEU A 84 14.76 11.45 24.46
C LEU A 84 13.86 10.42 25.18
N PRO A 85 13.45 10.70 26.44
CA PRO A 85 12.47 9.90 27.15
C PRO A 85 11.13 9.79 26.41
N SER A 86 10.29 8.83 26.83
CA SER A 86 8.92 8.71 26.31
C SER A 86 8.16 10.03 26.43
N PRO A 87 7.46 10.47 25.37
CA PRO A 87 6.77 11.75 25.38
C PRO A 87 5.49 11.72 26.21
N THR A 88 4.98 12.90 26.50
CA THR A 88 3.64 13.12 27.05
C THR A 88 2.76 13.89 26.06
N TYR A 89 1.45 13.89 26.31
CA TYR A 89 0.57 14.83 25.61
C TYR A 89 0.77 16.23 26.17
N GLY A 90 0.67 17.22 25.28
CA GLY A 90 0.52 18.62 25.66
C GLY A 90 -0.95 18.96 25.92
N VAL A 91 -1.43 20.07 25.36
CA VAL A 91 -2.80 20.56 25.59
C VAL A 91 -3.89 19.71 24.90
N SER A 92 -3.50 18.80 24.00
CA SER A 92 -4.42 17.91 23.29
C SER A 92 -3.71 16.64 22.82
N ASN A 93 -4.48 15.65 22.35
CA ASN A 93 -3.94 14.41 21.77
C ASN A 93 -3.19 14.60 20.44
N LYS A 94 -3.18 15.83 19.91
CA LYS A 94 -2.43 16.21 18.71
C LYS A 94 -1.08 16.84 19.02
N GLN A 95 -0.79 17.10 20.29
CA GLN A 95 0.44 17.75 20.73
C GLN A 95 1.28 16.75 21.52
N VAL A 96 2.49 16.50 21.04
CA VAL A 96 3.46 15.60 21.67
C VAL A 96 4.58 16.43 22.26
N VAL A 97 4.90 16.19 23.53
CA VAL A 97 5.93 16.94 24.27
C VAL A 97 7.04 15.99 24.67
N PHE A 98 8.25 16.29 24.22
CA PHE A 98 9.47 15.61 24.63
C PHE A 98 10.25 16.47 25.63
N THR A 99 10.71 15.88 26.72
CA THR A 99 11.65 16.55 27.64
C THR A 99 13.02 16.65 26.98
N LEU A 100 13.62 17.84 26.99
CA LEU A 100 14.96 18.09 26.48
C LEU A 100 15.99 18.16 27.63
N PRO A 101 17.27 17.83 27.37
CA PRO A 101 18.35 18.10 28.31
C PRO A 101 18.45 19.60 28.65
N ALA A 102 18.82 19.92 29.89
CA ALA A 102 18.84 21.31 30.38
C ALA A 102 20.07 22.11 29.90
N ASP A 103 21.10 21.44 29.40
CA ASP A 103 22.43 21.98 29.09
C ASP A 103 22.70 22.11 27.58
N LEU A 104 21.64 22.17 26.77
CA LEU A 104 21.77 22.33 25.33
C LEU A 104 22.43 23.67 24.96
N THR A 105 23.49 23.61 24.16
CA THR A 105 24.23 24.77 23.65
C THR A 105 24.58 24.58 22.17
N GLY A 106 24.69 25.68 21.43
CA GLY A 106 25.03 25.66 20.00
C GLY A 106 23.91 25.08 19.13
N LYS A 107 24.26 24.56 17.95
CA LYS A 107 23.32 23.95 17.01
C LYS A 107 22.80 22.62 17.56
N VAL A 108 21.49 22.44 17.57
CA VAL A 108 20.79 21.21 17.95
C VAL A 108 19.89 20.78 16.80
N THR A 109 19.95 19.51 16.43
CA THR A 109 19.02 18.92 15.46
C THR A 109 18.20 17.85 16.16
N GLY A 110 16.91 18.10 16.35
CA GLY A 110 15.94 17.10 16.78
C GLY A 110 15.49 16.24 15.59
N ARG A 111 15.48 14.92 15.78
CA ARG A 111 14.85 13.96 14.87
C ARG A 111 13.73 13.27 15.62
N TRP A 112 12.58 13.14 14.98
CA TRP A 112 11.45 12.41 15.56
C TRP A 112 10.91 11.37 14.59
N ARG A 113 10.25 10.36 15.17
CA ARG A 113 9.48 9.34 14.46
C ARG A 113 8.11 9.22 15.08
N LEU A 114 7.13 8.94 14.25
CA LEU A 114 5.75 8.69 14.63
C LEU A 114 5.19 7.57 13.77
N VAL A 115 4.64 6.52 14.37
CA VAL A 115 3.76 5.60 13.62
C VAL A 115 2.32 6.10 13.71
N GLY A 116 1.76 6.51 12.56
CA GLY A 116 0.36 6.89 12.44
C GLY A 116 -0.60 5.73 12.66
N LEU A 117 -1.88 6.03 12.89
CA LEU A 117 -2.93 5.01 13.05
C LEU A 117 -3.16 4.14 11.81
N ASP A 118 -2.67 4.55 10.64
CA ASP A 118 -2.66 3.77 9.39
C ASP A 118 -1.36 2.97 9.19
N GLY A 119 -0.51 2.87 10.22
CA GLY A 119 0.71 2.08 10.18
C GLY A 119 1.85 2.70 9.37
N HIS A 120 1.70 3.92 8.84
CA HIS A 120 2.79 4.62 8.18
C HIS A 120 3.69 5.29 9.21
N VAL A 121 5.00 5.13 9.02
CA VAL A 121 6.00 5.83 9.82
C VAL A 121 6.26 7.19 9.18
N VAL A 122 6.12 8.25 9.97
CA VAL A 122 6.51 9.60 9.62
C VAL A 122 7.77 9.93 10.41
N SER A 123 8.77 10.48 9.72
CA SER A 123 9.96 11.01 10.38
C SER A 123 10.29 12.36 9.78
N ALA A 124 10.74 13.28 10.63
CA ALA A 124 11.24 14.57 10.18
C ALA A 124 12.29 15.09 11.15
N ARG A 125 12.84 16.26 10.83
CA ARG A 125 13.84 16.94 11.63
C ARG A 125 13.49 18.40 11.84
N VAL A 126 13.95 18.91 12.96
CA VAL A 126 13.87 20.31 13.34
C VAL A 126 15.23 20.71 13.87
N SER A 127 15.86 21.68 13.24
CA SER A 127 17.12 22.26 13.71
C SER A 127 16.86 23.59 14.39
N PHE A 128 17.50 23.84 15.54
CA PHE A 128 17.50 25.13 16.23
C PHE A 128 18.87 25.37 16.88
N SER A 129 19.16 26.59 17.30
CA SER A 129 20.43 26.94 17.95
C SER A 129 20.17 27.57 19.31
N VAL A 130 20.97 27.22 20.32
CA VAL A 130 20.94 27.86 21.64
C VAL A 130 22.20 28.70 21.80
N VAL A 131 22.04 30.00 22.02
CA VAL A 131 23.14 30.92 22.24
C VAL A 131 23.76 30.62 23.60
N SER A 132 25.06 30.34 23.63
CA SER A 132 25.79 30.31 24.89
C SER A 132 25.92 31.74 25.41
N SER A 133 25.17 32.08 26.45
CA SER A 133 25.41 33.31 27.21
C SER A 133 26.73 33.15 27.98
N THR A 134 27.85 33.41 27.33
CA THR A 134 29.08 33.73 28.06
C THR A 134 28.92 35.16 28.57
N THR A 135 28.47 35.32 29.80
CA THR A 135 28.57 36.58 30.52
C THR A 135 30.06 36.86 30.72
N ILE A 136 30.67 37.59 29.79
CA ILE A 136 31.97 38.22 30.05
C ILE A 136 31.65 39.35 31.05
N PRO A 137 32.31 39.42 32.22
CA PRO A 137 32.15 40.57 33.09
C PRO A 137 32.47 41.84 32.30
N GLN A 138 31.56 42.81 32.31
CA GLN A 138 31.79 44.14 31.78
C GLN A 138 33.05 44.71 32.45
N THR A 139 34.14 44.77 31.70
CA THR A 139 35.23 45.72 31.94
C THR A 139 35.10 46.79 30.87
N ASP A 140 34.81 48.01 31.32
CA ASP A 140 34.79 49.20 30.50
C ASP A 140 36.15 49.41 29.80
N ALA A 141 36.10 49.68 28.50
CA ALA A 141 36.74 50.82 27.83
C ALA A 141 37.10 50.49 26.35
N ASN A 142 36.50 51.28 25.45
CA ASN A 142 36.95 51.67 24.11
C ASN A 142 38.13 50.92 23.46
N ALA A 143 37.86 50.14 22.41
CA ALA A 143 38.63 50.20 21.17
C ALA A 143 37.96 49.39 20.02
N SER A 144 37.77 50.09 18.91
CA SER A 144 37.77 49.62 17.51
C SER A 144 36.81 48.50 17.08
N ALA A 145 35.84 48.89 16.25
CA ALA A 145 35.05 48.03 15.39
C ALA A 145 35.96 47.10 14.58
N THR A 146 36.10 45.87 15.05
CA THR A 146 36.64 44.76 14.26
C THR A 146 35.43 43.95 13.81
N THR A 147 35.13 44.06 12.52
CA THR A 147 34.19 43.22 11.79
C THR A 147 34.38 41.77 12.24
N THR A 148 33.46 41.26 13.06
CA THR A 148 33.36 39.83 13.30
C THR A 148 32.89 39.25 11.98
N THR A 149 33.84 38.70 11.21
CA THR A 149 33.54 37.76 10.14
C THR A 149 32.61 36.72 10.74
N VAL A 150 31.33 36.82 10.39
CA VAL A 150 30.42 35.68 10.39
C VAL A 150 31.17 34.62 9.62
N VAL A 151 31.75 33.66 10.35
CA VAL A 151 32.21 32.43 9.73
C VAL A 151 30.97 31.87 9.10
N ASP A 152 30.92 32.03 7.77
CA ASP A 152 29.89 31.48 6.92
C ASP A 152 29.68 30.05 7.40
N ALA A 153 28.51 29.79 7.95
CA ALA A 153 28.15 28.48 8.44
C ALA A 153 28.23 27.60 7.20
N GLN A 154 29.35 26.89 7.02
CA GLN A 154 29.45 25.89 5.98
C GLN A 154 28.23 25.01 6.16
N ALA A 155 27.32 25.11 5.19
CA ALA A 155 26.17 24.24 5.07
C ALA A 155 26.75 22.83 4.96
N ILE A 156 26.82 22.15 6.10
CA ILE A 156 26.94 20.70 6.12
C ILE A 156 25.79 20.22 5.21
N PRO A 157 26.05 19.43 4.17
CA PRO A 157 25.01 18.98 3.26
C PRO A 157 23.82 18.47 4.08
N ASP A 158 22.64 19.04 3.84
CA ASP A 158 21.36 18.63 4.45
C ASP A 158 21.02 17.16 4.13
N GLU A 159 21.80 16.53 3.27
CA GLU A 159 21.66 15.17 2.81
C GLU A 159 22.25 14.19 3.84
N PHE A 160 21.53 14.00 4.94
CA PHE A 160 21.58 12.69 5.56
C PHE A 160 20.93 11.71 4.59
N VAL A 161 21.68 10.70 4.18
CA VAL A 161 21.16 9.56 3.43
C VAL A 161 20.08 8.90 4.30
N ASP A 162 18.84 8.94 3.81
CA ASP A 162 17.76 8.12 4.34
C ASP A 162 18.03 6.69 3.85
N ASP A 163 18.55 5.83 4.72
CA ASP A 163 18.82 4.40 4.43
C ASP A 163 17.52 3.57 4.29
N SER A 164 16.36 4.24 4.20
CA SER A 164 15.07 3.60 4.05
C SER A 164 14.98 2.81 2.75
N VAL A 165 14.23 1.70 2.79
CA VAL A 165 14.01 0.88 1.59
C VAL A 165 13.41 1.74 0.47
N PRO A 166 14.01 1.76 -0.73
CA PRO A 166 13.54 2.61 -1.83
C PRO A 166 12.08 2.33 -2.19
N GLU A 167 11.33 3.38 -2.51
CA GLU A 167 9.91 3.25 -2.90
C GLU A 167 9.70 2.16 -3.96
N PRO A 168 10.47 2.09 -5.08
CA PRO A 168 10.21 1.09 -6.12
C PRO A 168 10.18 -0.36 -5.62
N VAL A 169 10.96 -0.67 -4.57
CA VAL A 169 10.95 -1.98 -3.92
C VAL A 169 9.64 -2.18 -3.14
N ARG A 170 9.22 -1.17 -2.36
CA ARG A 170 7.94 -1.16 -1.64
C ARG A 170 6.75 -1.27 -2.59
N PHE A 171 6.76 -0.54 -3.70
CA PHE A 171 5.79 -0.66 -4.79
C PHE A 171 5.73 -2.08 -5.33
N GLY A 172 6.89 -2.67 -5.66
CA GLY A 172 6.98 -4.04 -6.17
C GLY A 172 6.34 -5.04 -5.22
N VAL A 173 6.69 -5.01 -3.94
CA VAL A 173 6.13 -5.92 -2.93
C VAL A 173 4.62 -5.77 -2.79
N ARG A 174 4.10 -4.54 -2.78
CA ARG A 174 2.65 -4.28 -2.74
C ARG A 174 1.94 -4.80 -3.99
N LEU A 175 2.49 -4.52 -5.18
CA LEU A 175 1.93 -4.96 -6.45
C LEU A 175 1.88 -6.48 -6.54
N PHE A 176 2.97 -7.18 -6.21
CA PHE A 176 3.00 -8.65 -6.19
C PHE A 176 2.03 -9.21 -5.14
N GLY A 177 1.90 -8.58 -3.97
CA GLY A 177 0.90 -8.93 -2.97
C GLY A 177 -0.54 -8.84 -3.49
N TYR A 178 -0.88 -7.76 -4.21
CA TYR A 178 -2.20 -7.60 -4.83
C TYR A 178 -2.44 -8.64 -5.93
N VAL A 179 -1.47 -8.86 -6.81
CA VAL A 179 -1.57 -9.90 -7.86
C VAL A 179 -1.78 -11.28 -7.26
N ALA A 180 -1.01 -11.65 -6.23
CA ALA A 180 -1.16 -12.93 -5.54
C ALA A 180 -2.55 -13.08 -4.90
N MET A 181 -3.09 -12.01 -4.32
CA MET A 181 -4.44 -12.01 -3.75
C MET A 181 -5.53 -12.18 -4.81
N LEU A 182 -5.38 -11.54 -5.98
CA LEU A 182 -6.30 -11.72 -7.11
C LEU A 182 -6.25 -13.15 -7.65
N LEU A 183 -5.06 -13.73 -7.84
CA LEU A 183 -4.90 -15.09 -8.34
C LEU A 183 -5.43 -16.12 -7.33
N PHE A 184 -5.07 -15.98 -6.04
CA PHE A 184 -5.56 -16.84 -4.97
C PHE A 184 -7.10 -16.76 -4.86
N GLY A 185 -7.66 -15.56 -4.77
CA GLY A 185 -9.11 -15.35 -4.65
C GLY A 185 -9.87 -15.82 -5.89
N GLY A 186 -9.31 -15.59 -7.09
CA GLY A 186 -9.86 -16.07 -8.35
C GLY A 186 -9.87 -17.59 -8.47
N LEU A 187 -8.82 -18.27 -7.98
CA LEU A 187 -8.72 -19.73 -7.92
C LEU A 187 -9.71 -20.32 -6.92
N LEU A 188 -9.80 -19.73 -5.73
CA LEU A 188 -10.78 -20.12 -4.71
C LEU A 188 -12.21 -19.95 -5.22
N PHE A 189 -12.53 -18.79 -5.81
CA PHE A 189 -13.83 -18.52 -6.43
C PHE A 189 -14.13 -19.52 -7.54
N SER A 190 -13.17 -19.78 -8.42
CA SER A 190 -13.37 -20.67 -9.57
C SER A 190 -13.59 -22.13 -9.13
N GLU A 191 -12.87 -22.61 -8.12
CA GLU A 191 -13.07 -23.94 -7.55
C GLU A 191 -14.46 -24.11 -6.91
N ILE A 192 -14.99 -23.06 -6.27
CA ILE A 192 -16.30 -23.10 -5.60
C ILE A 192 -17.46 -22.97 -6.59
N PHE A 193 -17.40 -21.97 -7.48
CA PHE A 193 -18.57 -21.50 -8.24
C PHE A 193 -18.51 -21.74 -9.74
N LEU A 194 -17.31 -21.87 -10.31
CA LEU A 194 -17.13 -21.83 -11.77
C LEU A 194 -16.89 -23.23 -12.36
N ALA A 195 -15.80 -23.86 -11.95
CA ALA A 195 -15.30 -25.12 -12.46
C ALA A 195 -14.67 -25.91 -11.31
N LYS A 196 -15.48 -26.72 -10.63
CA LYS A 196 -15.01 -27.61 -9.57
C LYS A 196 -13.92 -28.54 -10.10
N GLY A 197 -12.80 -28.63 -9.40
CA GLY A 197 -11.63 -29.38 -9.83
C GLY A 197 -10.64 -28.59 -10.68
N VAL A 198 -10.79 -27.27 -10.86
CA VAL A 198 -9.78 -26.43 -11.52
C VAL A 198 -8.41 -26.56 -10.83
N LEU A 199 -8.40 -26.75 -9.50
CA LEU A 199 -7.18 -26.94 -8.72
C LEU A 199 -6.51 -28.30 -8.93
N ARG A 200 -7.11 -29.24 -9.67
CA ARG A 200 -6.47 -30.50 -10.07
C ARG A 200 -5.46 -30.29 -11.20
N ALA A 201 -5.59 -29.22 -11.97
CA ALA A 201 -4.63 -28.88 -13.01
C ALA A 201 -3.28 -28.49 -12.38
N PRO A 202 -2.14 -29.08 -12.80
CA PRO A 202 -0.83 -28.81 -12.18
C PRO A 202 -0.47 -27.32 -12.13
N ARG A 203 -0.72 -26.59 -13.23
CA ARG A 203 -0.44 -25.15 -13.32
C ARG A 203 -1.31 -24.31 -12.38
N ALA A 204 -2.57 -24.68 -12.18
CA ALA A 204 -3.47 -23.98 -11.26
C ALA A 204 -3.02 -24.21 -9.81
N MET A 205 -2.63 -25.44 -9.47
CA MET A 205 -2.06 -25.77 -8.16
C MET A 205 -0.73 -25.04 -7.90
N GLU A 206 0.18 -25.01 -8.87
CA GLU A 206 1.44 -24.26 -8.75
C GLU A 206 1.18 -22.78 -8.53
N THR A 207 0.24 -22.21 -9.28
CA THR A 207 -0.17 -20.80 -9.12
C THR A 207 -0.78 -20.54 -7.75
N LEU A 208 -1.60 -21.46 -7.23
CA LEU A 208 -2.15 -21.37 -5.88
C LEU A 208 -1.04 -21.34 -4.82
N ILE A 209 -0.10 -22.28 -4.90
CA ILE A 209 1.02 -22.39 -3.96
C ILE A 209 1.90 -21.15 -4.04
N LEU A 210 2.32 -20.72 -5.24
CA LEU A 210 3.11 -19.51 -5.44
C LEU A 210 2.40 -18.27 -4.91
N SER A 211 1.08 -18.15 -5.12
CA SER A 211 0.28 -17.06 -4.57
C SER A 211 0.35 -17.07 -3.03
N THR A 212 0.19 -18.24 -2.39
CA THR A 212 0.30 -18.33 -0.92
C THR A 212 1.70 -18.00 -0.39
N VAL A 213 2.77 -18.36 -1.12
CA VAL A 213 4.15 -17.97 -0.77
C VAL A 213 4.29 -16.44 -0.80
N VAL A 214 3.77 -15.78 -1.83
CA VAL A 214 3.77 -14.30 -1.90
C VAL A 214 2.90 -13.68 -0.81
N LEU A 215 1.74 -14.29 -0.47
CA LEU A 215 0.88 -13.83 0.62
C LEU A 215 1.52 -13.96 2.01
N ILE A 216 2.59 -14.76 2.16
CA ILE A 216 3.45 -14.82 3.36
C ILE A 216 4.59 -13.81 3.24
N GLY A 217 5.31 -13.83 2.12
CA GLY A 217 6.51 -13.02 1.92
C GLY A 217 6.24 -11.53 1.89
N ALA A 218 5.14 -11.09 1.27
CA ALA A 218 4.78 -9.68 1.17
C ALA A 218 4.53 -9.03 2.56
N PRO A 219 3.64 -9.56 3.44
CA PRO A 219 3.47 -8.98 4.77
C PRO A 219 4.70 -9.15 5.66
N LEU A 220 5.51 -10.21 5.49
CA LEU A 220 6.79 -10.32 6.19
C LEU A 220 7.75 -9.19 5.81
N PHE A 221 7.95 -8.96 4.50
CA PHE A 221 8.80 -7.88 4.03
C PHE A 221 8.26 -6.51 4.49
N GLN A 222 6.95 -6.29 4.40
CA GLN A 222 6.31 -5.08 4.93
C GLN A 222 6.58 -4.90 6.43
N ALA A 223 6.56 -5.98 7.23
CA ALA A 223 6.85 -5.94 8.65
C ALA A 223 8.32 -5.59 8.95
N LEU A 224 9.26 -6.14 8.18
CA LEU A 224 10.68 -5.81 8.32
C LEU A 224 10.95 -4.35 7.98
N VAL A 225 10.37 -3.87 6.87
CA VAL A 225 10.44 -2.46 6.46
C VAL A 225 9.81 -1.54 7.50
N PHE A 226 8.65 -1.93 8.05
CA PHE A 226 7.98 -1.16 9.11
C PHE A 226 8.84 -1.03 10.38
N LEU A 227 9.52 -2.11 10.78
CA LEU A 227 10.43 -2.09 11.93
C LEU A 227 11.67 -1.23 11.66
N ASP A 228 12.23 -1.34 10.46
CA ASP A 228 13.33 -0.49 10.01
C ASP A 228 12.94 1.00 10.07
N ASP A 229 11.83 1.38 9.43
CA ASP A 229 11.34 2.76 9.41
C ASP A 229 11.09 3.30 10.83
N SER A 230 10.49 2.48 11.70
CA SER A 230 10.09 2.89 13.05
C SER A 230 11.23 2.92 14.07
N GLN A 231 12.28 2.11 13.89
CA GLN A 231 13.35 1.93 14.88
C GLN A 231 14.76 2.28 14.38
N ASP A 232 14.95 2.56 13.09
CA ASP A 232 16.26 2.84 12.46
C ASP A 232 17.27 1.68 12.54
N VAL A 233 16.77 0.45 12.49
CA VAL A 233 17.59 -0.76 12.75
C VAL A 233 18.15 -1.41 11.47
N GLY A 234 17.77 -0.93 10.29
CA GLY A 234 18.01 -1.58 9.01
C GLY A 234 17.12 -2.81 8.82
N VAL A 235 16.82 -3.15 7.56
CA VAL A 235 16.00 -4.34 7.22
C VAL A 235 16.59 -5.65 7.77
N VAL A 236 17.92 -5.76 7.84
CA VAL A 236 18.60 -6.95 8.40
C VAL A 236 18.52 -6.93 9.94
N GLY A 237 18.70 -5.78 10.57
CA GLY A 237 18.58 -5.65 12.02
C GLY A 237 17.14 -5.86 12.50
N ALA A 238 16.13 -5.54 11.68
CA ALA A 238 14.71 -5.73 11.97
C ALA A 238 14.34 -7.17 12.38
N PHE A 239 15.09 -8.19 11.94
CA PHE A 239 14.89 -9.56 12.40
C PHE A 239 15.08 -9.74 13.92
N GLY A 240 15.97 -8.96 14.55
CA GLY A 240 16.14 -8.94 16.00
C GLY A 240 15.00 -8.25 16.76
N HIS A 241 14.14 -7.50 16.06
CA HIS A 241 13.08 -6.67 16.64
C HIS A 241 11.67 -7.17 16.29
N LEU A 242 11.50 -8.41 15.83
CA LEU A 242 10.19 -8.94 15.43
C LEU A 242 9.13 -8.88 16.54
N PHE A 243 9.52 -9.01 17.81
CA PHE A 243 8.59 -8.86 18.94
C PHE A 243 8.05 -7.43 19.08
N SER A 244 8.76 -6.42 18.57
CA SER A 244 8.28 -5.04 18.56
C SER A 244 7.08 -4.83 17.63
N LEU A 245 6.78 -5.77 16.72
CA LEU A 245 5.55 -5.73 15.93
C LEU A 245 4.30 -5.72 16.81
N PHE A 246 4.34 -6.40 17.95
CA PHE A 246 3.21 -6.48 18.90
C PHE A 246 3.01 -5.20 19.71
N ASN A 247 3.96 -4.26 19.67
CA ASN A 247 3.82 -2.96 20.31
C ASN A 247 2.94 -1.99 19.50
N SER A 248 2.59 -2.35 18.26
CA SER A 248 1.76 -1.54 17.38
C SER A 248 0.63 -2.36 16.78
N GLU A 249 -0.54 -1.75 16.58
CA GLU A 249 -1.66 -2.42 15.91
C GLU A 249 -1.29 -2.80 14.46
N ALA A 250 -0.57 -1.92 13.75
CA ALA A 250 -0.15 -2.15 12.37
C ALA A 250 0.80 -3.36 12.26
N GLY A 251 1.84 -3.42 13.10
CA GLY A 251 2.77 -4.53 13.14
C GLY A 251 2.07 -5.86 13.47
N PHE A 252 1.13 -5.85 14.41
CA PHE A 252 0.31 -7.01 14.73
C PHE A 252 -0.54 -7.49 13.54
N MET A 253 -1.13 -6.58 12.75
CA MET A 253 -1.89 -6.96 11.56
C MET A 253 -1.00 -7.55 10.44
N MET A 254 0.23 -7.07 10.28
CA MET A 254 1.18 -7.68 9.35
C MET A 254 1.55 -9.10 9.79
N PHE A 255 1.78 -9.29 11.09
CA PHE A 255 1.99 -10.62 11.68
C PHE A 255 0.78 -11.54 11.46
N LEU A 256 -0.45 -11.05 11.70
CA LEU A 256 -1.67 -11.82 11.49
C LEU A 256 -1.86 -12.25 10.02
N ARG A 257 -1.51 -11.38 9.06
CA ARG A 257 -1.48 -11.74 7.62
C ARG A 257 -0.46 -12.82 7.31
N MET A 258 0.72 -12.76 7.91
CA MET A 258 1.75 -13.79 7.75
C MET A 258 1.26 -15.15 8.24
N VAL A 259 0.67 -15.23 9.44
CA VAL A 259 0.11 -16.47 10.00
C VAL A 259 -1.04 -17.01 9.14
N ALA A 260 -1.95 -16.14 8.72
CA ALA A 260 -3.03 -16.52 7.80
C ALA A 260 -2.46 -17.07 6.47
N GLY A 261 -1.46 -16.40 5.90
CA GLY A 261 -0.75 -16.87 4.70
C GLY A 261 -0.12 -18.27 4.89
N ILE A 262 0.52 -18.52 6.03
CA ILE A 262 1.11 -19.84 6.37
C ILE A 262 0.02 -20.92 6.43
N THR A 263 -1.13 -20.60 7.03
CA THR A 263 -2.25 -21.55 7.11
C THR A 263 -2.85 -21.84 5.73
N LEU A 264 -2.95 -20.83 4.86
CA LEU A 264 -3.38 -21.01 3.47
C LEU A 264 -2.38 -21.83 2.65
N PHE A 265 -1.07 -21.59 2.83
CA PHE A 265 -0.01 -22.38 2.21
C PHE A 265 -0.07 -23.85 2.65
N ALA A 266 -0.17 -24.11 3.95
CA ALA A 266 -0.32 -25.45 4.49
C ALA A 266 -1.57 -26.16 3.93
N SER A 267 -2.68 -25.44 3.78
CA SER A 267 -3.91 -25.95 3.16
C SER A 267 -3.71 -26.28 1.68
N ALA A 268 -2.98 -25.45 0.92
CA ALA A 268 -2.66 -25.69 -0.49
C ALA A 268 -1.71 -26.90 -0.67
N VAL A 269 -0.72 -27.05 0.20
CA VAL A 269 0.19 -28.23 0.20
C VAL A 269 -0.58 -29.50 0.56
N LYS A 270 -1.46 -29.45 1.57
CA LYS A 270 -2.34 -30.57 1.94
C LYS A 270 -3.24 -30.97 0.78
N LEU A 271 -3.85 -30.00 0.10
CA LEU A 271 -4.64 -30.23 -1.10
C LEU A 271 -3.84 -30.97 -2.17
N ARG A 272 -2.61 -30.50 -2.48
CA ARG A 272 -1.74 -31.12 -3.49
C ARG A 272 -1.41 -32.58 -3.16
N ARG A 273 -1.26 -32.93 -1.88
CA ARG A 273 -0.92 -34.29 -1.42
C ARG A 273 -2.14 -35.20 -1.33
N SER A 274 -3.25 -34.70 -0.81
CA SER A 274 -4.41 -35.52 -0.41
C SER A 274 -5.58 -35.47 -1.39
N GLN A 275 -5.56 -34.59 -2.40
CA GLN A 275 -6.69 -34.36 -3.33
C GLN A 275 -8.03 -34.07 -2.63
N SER A 276 -7.99 -33.57 -1.39
CA SER A 276 -9.17 -33.21 -0.58
C SER A 276 -9.87 -31.97 -1.13
N ASN A 277 -11.04 -31.59 -0.62
CA ASN A 277 -11.65 -30.31 -1.02
C ASN A 277 -10.84 -29.13 -0.45
N PHE A 278 -10.45 -28.17 -1.31
CA PHE A 278 -9.70 -26.98 -0.88
C PHE A 278 -10.60 -25.93 -0.22
N ALA A 279 -11.79 -25.72 -0.79
CA ALA A 279 -12.75 -24.72 -0.35
C ALA A 279 -13.51 -25.14 0.93
N THR A 280 -12.75 -25.34 2.00
CA THR A 280 -13.28 -25.64 3.33
C THR A 280 -13.70 -24.35 4.05
N PRO A 281 -14.59 -24.43 5.04
CA PRO A 281 -14.88 -23.29 5.93
C PRO A 281 -13.63 -22.68 6.55
N LEU A 282 -12.59 -23.51 6.81
CA LEU A 282 -11.29 -23.05 7.27
C LEU A 282 -10.61 -22.11 6.26
N VAL A 283 -10.49 -22.50 4.99
CA VAL A 283 -9.83 -21.65 3.96
C VAL A 283 -10.59 -20.35 3.75
N ILE A 284 -11.94 -20.38 3.76
CA ILE A 284 -12.77 -19.18 3.66
C ILE A 284 -12.57 -18.27 4.88
N GLY A 285 -12.62 -18.84 6.09
CA GLY A 285 -12.42 -18.11 7.34
C GLY A 285 -11.04 -17.47 7.43
N VAL A 286 -9.98 -18.21 7.09
CA VAL A 286 -8.60 -17.70 7.08
C VAL A 286 -8.41 -16.63 6.01
N SER A 287 -9.05 -16.77 4.84
CA SER A 287 -9.03 -15.72 3.81
C SER A 287 -9.72 -14.44 4.30
N ALA A 288 -10.83 -14.56 5.04
CA ALA A 288 -11.49 -13.42 5.67
C ALA A 288 -10.61 -12.76 6.73
N VAL A 289 -9.88 -13.54 7.55
CA VAL A 289 -8.89 -13.01 8.50
C VAL A 289 -7.76 -12.26 7.78
N TYR A 290 -7.27 -12.80 6.65
CA TYR A 290 -6.25 -12.13 5.84
C TYR A 290 -6.75 -10.77 5.32
N LEU A 291 -7.96 -10.73 4.77
CA LEU A 291 -8.58 -9.49 4.27
C LEU A 291 -8.91 -8.51 5.39
N PHE A 292 -9.32 -9.00 6.57
CA PHE A 292 -9.54 -8.18 7.75
C PHE A 292 -8.25 -7.48 8.16
N ALA A 293 -7.16 -8.24 8.32
CA ALA A 293 -5.88 -7.69 8.73
C ALA A 293 -5.31 -6.72 7.68
N LEU A 294 -5.49 -7.00 6.38
CA LEU A 294 -5.15 -6.06 5.30
C LEU A 294 -5.96 -4.76 5.39
N SER A 295 -7.27 -4.86 5.56
CA SER A 295 -8.16 -3.70 5.61
C SER A 295 -7.93 -2.87 6.88
N TYR A 296 -7.69 -3.53 8.01
CA TYR A 296 -7.41 -2.90 9.30
C TYR A 296 -6.09 -2.13 9.28
N ALA A 297 -5.02 -2.73 8.75
CA ALA A 297 -3.71 -2.10 8.68
C ALA A 297 -3.63 -0.94 7.67
N GLY A 298 -4.62 -0.78 6.78
CA GLY A 298 -4.67 0.32 5.82
C GLY A 298 -5.40 1.56 6.34
N HIS A 299 -5.66 2.51 5.45
CA HIS A 299 -6.38 3.76 5.77
C HIS A 299 -7.78 3.53 6.36
N SER A 300 -8.38 2.34 6.24
CA SER A 300 -9.74 2.09 6.72
C SER A 300 -9.90 2.35 8.23
N ARG A 301 -8.83 2.18 9.03
CA ARG A 301 -8.85 2.41 10.48
C ARG A 301 -8.63 3.87 10.89
N SER A 302 -7.85 4.63 10.09
CA SER A 302 -7.47 6.01 10.38
C SER A 302 -8.42 7.07 9.75
N MET A 303 -9.28 6.65 8.84
CA MET A 303 -10.35 7.46 8.23
C MET A 303 -11.58 7.63 9.13
N ALA A 304 -12.49 8.54 8.74
CA ALA A 304 -13.81 8.69 9.35
C ALA A 304 -14.58 7.36 9.37
N TRP A 305 -15.34 7.09 10.44
CA TRP A 305 -16.13 5.86 10.63
C TRP A 305 -15.35 4.54 10.46
N PRO A 306 -14.36 4.24 11.33
CA PRO A 306 -13.51 3.04 11.21
C PRO A 306 -14.27 1.71 11.19
N LEU A 307 -15.35 1.61 11.97
CA LEU A 307 -16.21 0.42 12.06
C LEU A 307 -16.88 0.06 10.73
N LEU A 308 -17.17 1.06 9.88
CA LEU A 308 -17.68 0.85 8.53
C LEU A 308 -16.54 0.59 7.53
N GLY A 309 -15.40 1.23 7.74
CA GLY A 309 -14.25 1.16 6.84
C GLY A 309 -13.70 -0.23 6.65
N VAL A 310 -13.44 -0.94 7.75
CA VAL A 310 -12.79 -2.26 7.71
C VAL A 310 -13.63 -3.28 6.91
N PRO A 311 -14.93 -3.47 7.20
CA PRO A 311 -15.80 -4.34 6.39
C PRO A 311 -15.88 -3.90 4.93
N THR A 312 -16.00 -2.59 4.69
CA THR A 312 -16.08 -2.04 3.32
C THR A 312 -14.83 -2.38 2.52
N GLY A 313 -13.64 -2.27 3.10
CA GLY A 313 -12.38 -2.66 2.45
C GLY A 313 -12.24 -4.16 2.21
N MET A 314 -12.75 -4.99 3.12
CA MET A 314 -12.78 -6.43 2.93
C MET A 314 -13.67 -6.80 1.72
N VAL A 315 -14.90 -6.29 1.67
CA VAL A 315 -15.83 -6.60 0.57
C VAL A 315 -15.40 -5.99 -0.76
N HIS A 316 -14.81 -4.80 -0.75
CA HIS A 316 -14.23 -4.20 -1.95
C HIS A 316 -13.15 -5.11 -2.54
N THR A 317 -12.18 -5.51 -1.72
CA THR A 317 -11.05 -6.33 -2.14
C THR A 317 -11.50 -7.73 -2.59
N ALA A 318 -12.41 -8.37 -1.84
CA ALA A 318 -12.99 -9.65 -2.21
C ALA A 318 -13.73 -9.58 -3.56
N SER A 319 -14.48 -8.49 -3.79
CA SER A 319 -15.20 -8.28 -5.04
C SER A 319 -14.26 -8.10 -6.23
N VAL A 320 -13.15 -7.36 -6.06
CA VAL A 320 -12.11 -7.24 -7.10
C VAL A 320 -11.46 -8.59 -7.39
N ALA A 321 -11.21 -9.43 -6.37
CA ALA A 321 -10.67 -10.78 -6.56
C ALA A 321 -11.64 -11.70 -7.30
N VAL A 322 -12.94 -11.66 -6.99
CA VAL A 322 -13.97 -12.41 -7.72
C VAL A 322 -14.07 -11.95 -9.17
N TRP A 323 -14.04 -10.63 -9.42
CA TRP A 323 -14.17 -10.08 -10.77
C TRP A 323 -12.89 -10.22 -11.61
N LEU A 324 -11.81 -9.53 -11.24
CA LEU A 324 -10.57 -9.52 -12.03
C LEU A 324 -9.77 -10.80 -11.87
N GLY A 325 -9.66 -11.30 -10.63
CA GLY A 325 -9.00 -12.57 -10.34
C GLY A 325 -9.74 -13.75 -10.97
N GLY A 326 -11.08 -13.79 -10.84
CA GLY A 326 -11.92 -14.78 -11.49
C GLY A 326 -11.79 -14.76 -13.02
N LEU A 327 -11.76 -13.58 -13.65
CA LEU A 327 -11.54 -13.46 -15.10
C LEU A 327 -10.17 -13.99 -15.52
N ALA A 328 -9.12 -13.61 -14.80
CA ALA A 328 -7.75 -14.08 -15.07
C ALA A 328 -7.67 -15.60 -14.97
N VAL A 329 -8.20 -16.18 -13.89
CA VAL A 329 -8.20 -17.63 -13.67
C VAL A 329 -9.04 -18.36 -14.71
N PHE A 330 -10.21 -17.81 -15.05
CA PHE A 330 -11.05 -18.36 -16.10
C PHE A 330 -10.30 -18.46 -17.43
N VAL A 331 -9.64 -17.37 -17.87
CA VAL A 331 -8.90 -17.35 -19.13
C VAL A 331 -7.64 -18.23 -19.11
N LEU A 332 -6.93 -18.27 -17.98
CA LEU A 332 -5.62 -18.94 -17.88
C LEU A 332 -5.71 -20.43 -17.56
N PHE A 333 -6.72 -20.86 -16.79
CA PHE A 333 -6.78 -22.21 -16.24
C PHE A 333 -8.06 -22.97 -16.60
N VAL A 334 -9.22 -22.29 -16.69
CA VAL A 334 -10.49 -22.95 -17.02
C VAL A 334 -10.60 -23.11 -18.54
N LEU A 335 -10.46 -22.02 -19.28
CA LEU A 335 -10.65 -22.00 -20.72
C LEU A 335 -9.78 -22.98 -21.51
N PRO A 336 -8.50 -23.21 -21.16
CA PRO A 336 -7.65 -24.14 -21.93
C PRO A 336 -7.99 -25.61 -21.74
N VAL A 337 -8.78 -25.99 -20.73
CA VAL A 337 -9.01 -27.39 -20.35
C VAL A 337 -10.44 -27.87 -20.57
N VAL A 338 -11.37 -26.95 -20.85
CA VAL A 338 -12.79 -27.25 -21.07
C VAL A 338 -13.14 -27.17 -22.55
N SER A 339 -14.17 -27.91 -22.96
CA SER A 339 -14.73 -27.79 -24.32
C SER A 339 -15.29 -26.39 -24.57
N ALA A 340 -15.44 -25.98 -25.83
CA ALA A 340 -15.94 -24.65 -26.16
C ALA A 340 -17.36 -24.39 -25.59
N GLN A 341 -18.20 -25.44 -25.53
CA GLN A 341 -19.55 -25.37 -24.96
C GLN A 341 -19.52 -25.20 -23.43
N GLU A 342 -18.71 -26.00 -22.73
CA GLU A 342 -18.53 -25.88 -21.28
C GLU A 342 -17.90 -24.53 -20.91
N GLY A 343 -16.93 -24.07 -21.68
CA GLY A 343 -16.31 -22.76 -21.52
C GLY A 343 -17.32 -21.62 -21.66
N PHE A 344 -18.26 -21.71 -22.61
CA PHE A 344 -19.33 -20.73 -22.75
C PHE A 344 -20.30 -20.75 -21.56
N ASN A 345 -20.69 -21.94 -21.07
CA ASN A 345 -21.53 -22.09 -19.90
C ASN A 345 -20.87 -21.54 -18.62
N ALA A 346 -19.59 -21.86 -18.43
CA ALA A 346 -18.79 -21.30 -17.34
C ALA A 346 -18.70 -19.77 -17.47
N PHE A 347 -18.45 -19.23 -18.67
CA PHE A 347 -18.43 -17.79 -18.90
C PHE A 347 -19.74 -17.08 -18.50
N ARG A 348 -20.90 -17.71 -18.74
CA ARG A 348 -22.19 -17.16 -18.29
C ARG A 348 -22.29 -17.09 -16.75
N ARG A 349 -21.94 -18.18 -16.07
CA ARG A 349 -21.91 -18.22 -14.59
C ARG A 349 -20.96 -17.18 -14.01
N PHE A 350 -19.77 -17.05 -14.61
CA PHE A 350 -18.82 -16.00 -14.27
C PHE A 350 -19.41 -14.61 -14.50
N GLY A 351 -20.07 -14.38 -15.64
CA GLY A 351 -20.68 -13.10 -15.97
C GLY A 351 -21.70 -12.61 -14.94
N ASP A 352 -22.53 -13.52 -14.44
CA ASP A 352 -23.52 -13.19 -13.39
C ASP A 352 -22.81 -12.83 -12.07
N ALA A 353 -21.84 -13.64 -11.63
CA ALA A 353 -21.07 -13.36 -10.42
C ALA A 353 -20.25 -12.06 -10.53
N ALA A 354 -19.63 -11.82 -11.67
CA ALA A 354 -18.85 -10.61 -11.96
C ALA A 354 -19.72 -9.36 -11.91
N GLN A 355 -20.97 -9.41 -12.39
CA GLN A 355 -21.91 -8.29 -12.31
C GLN A 355 -22.18 -7.89 -10.86
N TYR A 356 -22.50 -8.86 -9.98
CA TYR A 356 -22.70 -8.57 -8.56
C TYR A 356 -21.43 -8.06 -7.89
N ALA A 357 -20.28 -8.67 -8.19
CA ALA A 357 -18.99 -8.23 -7.65
C ALA A 357 -18.66 -6.79 -8.07
N VAL A 358 -18.91 -6.41 -9.33
CA VAL A 358 -18.73 -5.03 -9.81
C VAL A 358 -19.64 -4.06 -9.06
N ILE A 359 -20.92 -4.40 -8.85
CA ILE A 359 -21.85 -3.55 -8.09
C ILE A 359 -21.34 -3.34 -6.66
N VAL A 360 -20.96 -4.42 -5.96
CA VAL A 360 -20.43 -4.33 -4.59
C VAL A 360 -19.12 -3.53 -4.56
N MET A 361 -18.24 -3.73 -5.53
CA MET A 361 -16.98 -3.00 -5.66
C MET A 361 -17.20 -1.50 -5.90
N VAL A 362 -18.15 -1.11 -6.74
CA VAL A 362 -18.51 0.31 -6.96
C VAL A 362 -19.11 0.92 -5.69
N VAL A 363 -20.10 0.28 -5.06
CA VAL A 363 -20.74 0.79 -3.84
C VAL A 363 -19.72 0.94 -2.71
N SER A 364 -18.91 -0.09 -2.47
CA SER A 364 -17.85 -0.03 -1.46
C SER A 364 -16.79 1.02 -1.78
N GLY A 365 -16.44 1.22 -3.05
CA GLY A 365 -15.51 2.27 -3.49
C GLY A 365 -16.06 3.67 -3.25
N VAL A 366 -17.36 3.90 -3.47
CA VAL A 366 -18.03 5.17 -3.15
C VAL A 366 -17.99 5.44 -1.64
N ILE A 367 -18.32 4.44 -0.82
CA ILE A 367 -18.26 4.55 0.65
C ILE A 367 -16.83 4.90 1.10
N GLN A 368 -15.82 4.22 0.57
CA GLN A 368 -14.42 4.51 0.89
C GLN A 368 -14.01 5.93 0.47
N SER A 369 -14.42 6.38 -0.73
CA SER A 369 -14.09 7.70 -1.24
C SER A 369 -14.68 8.81 -0.36
N LEU A 370 -15.93 8.65 0.06
CA LEU A 370 -16.61 9.59 0.96
C LEU A 370 -15.95 9.65 2.34
N ARG A 371 -15.56 8.49 2.90
CA ARG A 371 -14.86 8.42 4.20
C ARG A 371 -13.46 9.05 4.17
N LEU A 372 -12.84 9.07 3.00
CA LEU A 372 -11.47 9.53 2.81
C LEU A 372 -11.39 11.03 2.53
N HIS A 373 -12.23 11.54 1.64
CA HIS A 373 -12.20 12.94 1.19
C HIS A 373 -13.25 13.83 1.86
N GLY A 374 -14.37 13.27 2.31
CA GLY A 374 -15.48 14.01 2.94
C GLY A 374 -16.27 14.92 2.00
N THR A 375 -15.61 15.61 1.07
CA THR A 375 -16.21 16.55 0.11
C THR A 375 -15.75 16.29 -1.32
N PHE A 376 -16.46 16.86 -2.30
CA PHE A 376 -16.04 16.80 -3.70
C PHE A 376 -14.85 17.72 -4.02
N VAL A 377 -14.66 18.79 -3.23
CA VAL A 377 -13.57 19.76 -3.46
C VAL A 377 -12.21 19.12 -3.19
N THR A 378 -12.07 18.38 -2.09
CA THR A 378 -10.83 17.69 -1.74
C THR A 378 -10.42 16.64 -2.78
N LEU A 379 -11.40 15.99 -3.44
CA LEU A 379 -11.13 15.07 -4.56
C LEU A 379 -10.39 15.74 -5.73
N ILE A 380 -10.62 17.03 -6.00
CA ILE A 380 -9.98 17.75 -7.10
C ILE A 380 -8.74 18.54 -6.66
N THR A 381 -8.73 19.06 -5.43
CA THR A 381 -7.65 19.91 -4.93
C THR A 381 -6.47 19.13 -4.39
N GLU A 382 -6.68 17.94 -3.81
CA GLU A 382 -5.63 17.15 -3.16
C GLU A 382 -4.93 16.19 -4.13
N GLY A 383 -3.62 15.98 -3.96
CA GLY A 383 -2.82 15.07 -4.81
C GLY A 383 -3.40 13.65 -4.86
N HIS A 384 -3.74 13.10 -3.69
CA HIS A 384 -4.40 11.81 -3.54
C HIS A 384 -5.77 11.77 -4.24
N GLY A 385 -6.54 12.86 -4.18
CA GLY A 385 -7.84 12.99 -4.85
C GLY A 385 -7.73 12.85 -6.37
N ARG A 386 -6.73 13.48 -6.98
CA ARG A 386 -6.49 13.42 -8.43
C ARG A 386 -6.12 12.01 -8.89
N TRP A 387 -5.30 11.27 -8.12
CA TRP A 387 -5.02 9.86 -8.39
C TRP A 387 -6.26 8.97 -8.28
N LEU A 388 -7.13 9.23 -7.29
CA LEU A 388 -8.39 8.53 -7.14
C LEU A 388 -9.34 8.81 -8.33
N LEU A 389 -9.45 10.06 -8.77
CA LEU A 389 -10.22 10.41 -9.97
C LEU A 389 -9.68 9.71 -11.21
N PHE A 390 -8.36 9.68 -11.39
CA PHE A 390 -7.73 8.96 -12.49
C PHE A 390 -8.08 7.46 -12.45
N LYS A 391 -8.02 6.83 -11.27
CA LYS A 391 -8.45 5.43 -11.07
C LYS A 391 -9.92 5.23 -11.42
N ILE A 392 -10.81 6.13 -11.01
CA ILE A 392 -12.25 6.05 -11.32
C ILE A 392 -12.48 6.11 -12.83
N VAL A 393 -11.79 7.01 -13.55
CA VAL A 393 -11.87 7.11 -15.01
C VAL A 393 -11.37 5.82 -15.66
N LEU A 394 -10.25 5.26 -15.20
CA LEU A 394 -9.73 3.99 -15.72
C LEU A 394 -10.70 2.83 -15.51
N VAL A 395 -11.31 2.73 -14.32
CA VAL A 395 -12.33 1.71 -14.03
C VAL A 395 -13.57 1.90 -14.91
N ALA A 396 -14.04 3.14 -15.09
CA ALA A 396 -15.18 3.43 -15.97
C ALA A 396 -14.91 3.05 -17.43
N CYS A 397 -13.72 3.40 -17.95
CA CYS A 397 -13.26 2.98 -19.28
C CYS A 397 -13.20 1.46 -19.39
N MET A 398 -12.66 0.78 -18.38
CA MET A 398 -12.57 -0.68 -18.33
C MET A 398 -13.96 -1.33 -18.36
N LEU A 399 -14.91 -0.86 -17.55
CA LEU A 399 -16.29 -1.34 -17.54
C LEU A 399 -16.97 -1.12 -18.90
N LYS A 400 -16.73 0.04 -19.53
CA LYS A 400 -17.29 0.34 -20.86
C LYS A 400 -16.74 -0.59 -21.93
N ILE A 401 -15.44 -0.87 -21.91
CA ILE A 401 -14.80 -1.84 -22.82
C ILE A 401 -15.38 -3.24 -22.57
N GLY A 402 -15.52 -3.64 -21.31
CA GLY A 402 -16.11 -4.93 -20.93
C GLY A 402 -17.56 -5.09 -21.41
N ASP A 403 -18.39 -4.06 -21.29
CA ASP A 403 -19.76 -4.05 -21.81
C ASP A 403 -19.78 -4.20 -23.34
N ILE A 404 -18.96 -3.44 -24.07
CA ILE A 404 -18.83 -3.54 -25.53
C ILE A 404 -18.40 -4.95 -25.95
N ASN A 405 -17.41 -5.53 -25.26
CA ASN A 405 -16.93 -6.88 -25.50
C ASN A 405 -18.02 -7.93 -25.24
N ARG A 406 -18.72 -7.81 -24.11
CA ARG A 406 -19.81 -8.71 -23.72
C ARG A 406 -20.94 -8.69 -24.75
N GLN A 407 -21.36 -7.51 -25.20
CA GLN A 407 -22.41 -7.38 -26.22
C GLN A 407 -22.01 -7.99 -27.58
N ARG A 408 -20.74 -7.87 -27.97
CA ARG A 408 -20.21 -8.48 -29.20
C ARG A 408 -20.19 -10.01 -29.13
N VAL A 409 -19.88 -10.57 -27.97
CA VAL A 409 -19.76 -12.02 -27.78
C VAL A 409 -21.13 -12.70 -27.61
N ILE A 410 -22.08 -12.07 -26.89
CA ILE A 410 -23.36 -12.68 -26.49
C ILE A 410 -24.45 -12.63 -27.57
N LYS A 411 -24.31 -11.81 -28.62
CA LYS A 411 -25.40 -11.48 -29.56
C LYS A 411 -26.04 -12.63 -30.39
N GLN A 412 -25.61 -13.89 -30.27
CA GLN A 412 -26.33 -15.12 -30.69
C GLN A 412 -25.49 -16.38 -30.42
N LEU A 413 -26.07 -17.51 -30.01
CA LEU A 413 -25.32 -18.78 -29.95
C LEU A 413 -25.04 -19.28 -31.37
N PRO A 414 -23.78 -19.49 -31.77
CA PRO A 414 -23.49 -20.07 -33.08
C PRO A 414 -23.99 -21.52 -33.11
N GLN A 415 -24.70 -21.89 -34.18
CA GLN A 415 -25.25 -23.24 -34.35
C GLN A 415 -24.19 -24.28 -34.78
N SER A 416 -23.01 -23.85 -35.25
CA SER A 416 -21.93 -24.73 -35.67
C SER A 416 -20.73 -24.68 -34.73
N GLU A 417 -20.07 -25.82 -34.57
CA GLU A 417 -18.88 -26.01 -33.73
C GLU A 417 -17.71 -25.10 -34.14
N ILE A 418 -17.46 -24.98 -35.45
CA ILE A 418 -16.44 -24.07 -36.00
C ILE A 418 -16.73 -22.60 -35.63
N ALA A 419 -17.99 -22.20 -35.64
CA ALA A 419 -18.37 -20.83 -35.27
C ALA A 419 -18.29 -20.63 -33.74
N LEU A 420 -18.50 -21.67 -32.94
CA LEU A 420 -18.30 -21.64 -31.49
C LEU A 420 -16.83 -21.47 -31.12
N GLU A 421 -15.91 -22.21 -31.75
CA GLU A 421 -14.47 -22.04 -31.55
C GLU A 421 -13.99 -20.64 -31.92
N LYS A 422 -14.45 -20.12 -33.07
CA LYS A 422 -14.13 -18.76 -33.50
C LYS A 422 -14.60 -17.73 -32.48
N ARG A 423 -15.82 -17.88 -31.93
CA ARG A 423 -16.32 -17.01 -30.87
C ARG A 423 -15.51 -17.13 -29.58
N MET A 424 -15.09 -18.34 -29.22
CA MET A 424 -14.27 -18.55 -28.03
C MET A 424 -12.90 -17.87 -28.16
N SER A 425 -12.32 -17.87 -29.37
CA SER A 425 -11.09 -17.14 -29.64
C SER A 425 -11.26 -15.61 -29.49
N LEU A 426 -12.42 -15.07 -29.89
CA LEU A 426 -12.74 -13.65 -29.72
C LEU A 426 -12.97 -13.30 -28.25
N LEU A 427 -13.69 -14.15 -27.52
CA LEU A 427 -13.88 -14.04 -26.07
C LEU A 427 -12.54 -14.02 -25.35
N ARG A 428 -11.65 -14.97 -25.64
CA ARG A 428 -10.30 -15.01 -25.06
C ARG A 428 -9.52 -13.72 -25.30
N ARG A 429 -9.55 -13.18 -26.52
CA ARG A 429 -8.87 -11.91 -26.87
C ARG A 429 -9.47 -10.72 -26.12
N ALA A 430 -10.80 -10.62 -26.09
CA ALA A 430 -11.50 -9.58 -25.35
C ALA A 430 -11.16 -9.64 -23.85
N SER A 431 -11.23 -10.82 -23.24
CA SER A 431 -10.90 -11.01 -21.82
C SER A 431 -9.42 -10.72 -21.52
N LEU A 432 -8.49 -11.01 -22.43
CA LEU A 432 -7.09 -10.61 -22.26
C LEU A 432 -6.92 -9.08 -22.22
N THR A 433 -7.65 -8.33 -23.07
CA THR A 433 -7.61 -6.86 -23.00
C THR A 433 -8.18 -6.33 -21.68
N GLU A 434 -9.23 -6.96 -21.16
CA GLU A 434 -9.80 -6.61 -19.85
C GLU A 434 -8.83 -6.92 -18.70
N ILE A 435 -8.10 -8.04 -18.75
CA ILE A 435 -7.07 -8.39 -17.77
C ILE A 435 -5.92 -7.36 -17.78
N VAL A 436 -5.47 -6.93 -18.96
CA VAL A 436 -4.42 -5.90 -19.08
C VAL A 436 -4.89 -4.57 -18.49
N ASN A 437 -6.10 -4.13 -18.82
CA ASN A 437 -6.69 -2.91 -18.26
C ASN A 437 -6.86 -3.02 -16.73
N GLY A 438 -7.29 -4.19 -16.24
CA GLY A 438 -7.35 -4.48 -14.81
C GLY A 438 -5.97 -4.37 -14.15
N GLY A 439 -4.92 -4.90 -14.79
CA GLY A 439 -3.53 -4.78 -14.33
C GLY A 439 -3.07 -3.32 -14.20
N ILE A 440 -3.42 -2.45 -15.14
CA ILE A 440 -3.16 -1.01 -15.08
C ILE A 440 -3.87 -0.38 -13.87
N VAL A 441 -5.16 -0.71 -13.65
CA VAL A 441 -5.93 -0.22 -12.49
C VAL A 441 -5.31 -0.67 -11.17
N ILE A 442 -4.81 -1.91 -11.09
CA ILE A 442 -4.13 -2.43 -9.90
C ILE A 442 -2.81 -1.69 -9.67
N ALA A 443 -2.01 -1.43 -10.72
CA ALA A 443 -0.78 -0.67 -10.60
C ALA A 443 -1.01 0.76 -10.10
N VAL A 444 -2.03 1.44 -10.63
CA VAL A 444 -2.47 2.76 -10.15
C VAL A 444 -2.95 2.68 -8.70
N SER A 445 -3.64 1.60 -8.32
CA SER A 445 -4.07 1.38 -6.93
C SER A 445 -2.88 1.22 -5.98
N THR A 446 -1.78 0.60 -6.45
CA THR A 446 -0.53 0.49 -5.68
C THR A 446 0.10 1.85 -5.44
N VAL A 447 0.12 2.74 -6.45
CA VAL A 447 0.61 4.12 -6.27
C VAL A 447 -0.29 4.89 -5.30
N LEU A 448 -1.60 4.78 -5.48
CA LEU A 448 -2.60 5.46 -4.65
C LEU A 448 -2.45 5.11 -3.17
N ALA A 449 -2.05 3.89 -2.84
CA ALA A 449 -1.82 3.44 -1.46
C ALA A 449 -0.68 4.16 -0.73
N THR A 450 0.09 5.02 -1.42
CA THR A 450 1.15 5.88 -0.86
C THR A 450 1.08 7.32 -1.34
N ALA A 451 0.02 7.70 -2.06
CA ALA A 451 -0.08 9.05 -2.62
C ALA A 451 -0.35 10.09 -1.50
N SER A 452 0.35 11.22 -1.55
CA SER A 452 0.20 12.33 -0.62
C SER A 452 -1.13 13.06 -0.81
N PHE A 453 -1.70 13.62 0.27
CA PHE A 453 -2.85 14.53 0.18
C PHE A 453 -2.45 15.95 -0.28
N THR A 454 -1.18 16.31 -0.18
CA THR A 454 -0.61 17.58 -0.67
C THR A 454 -0.35 17.55 -2.17
#